data_AF-A0A0F8VDT1-F1
#
_entry.id   AF-A0A0F8VDT1-F1
#
_cell.length_a   1.000
_cell.length_b   1.000
_cell.length_c   1.000
_cell.angle_alpha   90.00
_cell.angle_beta   90.00
_cell.angle_gamma   90.00
#
_symmetry.space_group_name_H-M   'P 1'
#
loop_
_entity.id
_entity.type
_entity.pdbx_description
1 polymer ?
#
loop_
_entity_poly.entity_id
_entity_poly.type
_entity_poly.pdbx_seq_one_letter_code
_entity_poly.pdbx_strand_id
1 'polypeptide(L)'
;MAAAANNARPLKSKPTLIERIVERVSPRWAFRRHNFKEALHAARKYEAAEESRLRKIRKSKGSADSTALRSVEILRHRARDLDENYDIGSGILDVLESKIVGSEILAHPMVMMEGGIELAVALNRHLAGLYREWAMRPETTRQHSLGKTQRLVGRSW
;
A
#
# COMPACT_ATOMS: atom_id res chain seq x y z
N MET A 1 57.20 -13.76 8.87
CA MET A 1 56.08 -13.20 9.65
C MET A 1 55.37 -12.08 8.86
N ALA A 2 54.62 -12.43 7.81
CA ALA A 2 53.91 -11.44 6.99
C ALA A 2 52.62 -12.06 6.42
N ALA A 3 51.52 -12.00 7.17
CA ALA A 3 50.19 -12.42 6.68
C ALA A 3 49.07 -11.81 7.55
N ALA A 4 48.86 -10.49 7.45
CA ALA A 4 47.70 -9.84 8.10
C ALA A 4 47.19 -8.56 7.42
N ALA A 5 47.63 -8.26 6.20
CA ALA A 5 47.41 -6.94 5.59
C ALA A 5 46.31 -6.89 4.51
N ASN A 6 45.52 -7.95 4.29
CA ASN A 6 44.69 -8.05 3.08
C ASN A 6 43.19 -8.26 3.34
N ASN A 7 42.60 -7.45 4.23
CA ASN A 7 41.14 -7.43 4.41
C ASN A 7 40.59 -6.04 4.75
N ALA A 8 41.21 -4.97 4.25
CA ALA A 8 40.72 -3.62 4.43
C ALA A 8 39.55 -3.36 3.47
N ARG A 9 38.32 -3.34 4.00
CA ARG A 9 37.13 -2.86 3.28
C ARG A 9 37.40 -1.46 2.71
N PRO A 10 37.13 -1.19 1.42
CA PRO A 10 37.35 0.14 0.85
C PRO A 10 36.46 1.18 1.56
N LEU A 11 37.05 2.36 1.79
CA LEU A 11 36.50 3.46 2.57
C LEU A 11 35.29 4.08 1.84
N LYS A 12 34.12 4.08 2.48
CA LYS A 12 32.87 4.63 1.90
C LYS A 12 32.68 6.14 2.14
N SER A 13 33.34 6.71 3.14
CA SER A 13 33.18 8.12 3.52
C SER A 13 34.35 8.96 2.99
N LYS A 14 34.05 10.15 2.44
CA LYS A 14 35.09 11.08 1.96
C LYS A 14 35.81 11.68 3.18
N PRO A 15 37.16 11.70 3.21
CA PRO A 15 37.90 12.24 4.35
C PRO A 15 37.65 13.74 4.50
N THR A 16 37.36 14.15 5.73
CA THR A 16 37.21 15.56 6.10
C THR A 16 38.55 16.29 6.03
N LEU A 17 38.53 17.63 5.94
CA LEU A 17 39.74 18.46 5.89
C LEU A 17 40.73 18.17 7.03
N ILE A 18 40.21 17.93 8.24
CA ILE A 18 41.01 17.56 9.42
C ILE A 18 41.62 16.17 9.26
N GLU A 19 40.89 15.20 8.69
CA GLU A 19 41.42 13.86 8.43
C GLU A 19 42.55 13.87 7.40
N ARG A 20 42.45 14.72 6.37
CA ARG A 20 43.53 14.90 5.38
C ARG A 20 44.80 15.48 6.02
N ILE A 21 44.65 16.42 6.96
CA ILE A 21 45.79 16.98 7.71
C ILE A 21 46.41 15.90 8.61
N VAL A 22 45.58 15.14 9.33
CA VAL A 22 46.01 14.07 10.22
C VAL A 22 46.67 12.92 9.45
N GLU A 23 46.16 12.58 8.27
CA GLU A 23 46.75 11.58 7.37
C GLU A 23 48.14 11.99 6.92
N ARG A 24 48.36 13.29 6.65
CA ARG A 24 49.66 13.82 6.22
C ARG A 24 50.69 13.88 7.34
N VAL A 25 50.26 14.10 8.59
CA VAL A 25 51.13 14.13 9.77
C VAL A 25 51.42 12.72 10.30
N SER A 26 50.40 11.85 10.34
CA SER A 26 50.53 10.48 10.82
C SER A 26 49.48 9.55 10.19
N PRO A 27 49.85 8.76 9.18
CA PRO A 27 48.95 7.80 8.53
C PRO A 27 48.39 6.76 9.52
N ARG A 28 49.20 6.35 10.51
CA ARG A 28 48.81 5.32 11.49
C ARG A 28 47.77 5.85 12.49
N TRP A 29 47.81 7.14 12.83
CA TRP A 29 46.81 7.76 13.69
C TRP A 29 45.50 8.01 12.93
N ALA A 30 45.59 8.47 11.68
CA ALA A 30 44.44 8.64 10.79
C ALA A 30 43.63 7.34 10.64
N PHE A 31 44.32 6.22 10.36
CA PHE A 31 43.69 4.91 10.20
C PHE A 31 42.95 4.46 11.45
N ARG A 32 43.57 4.54 12.63
CA ARG A 32 42.93 4.16 13.90
C ARG A 32 41.70 5.00 14.17
N ARG A 33 41.83 6.33 14.05
CA ARG A 33 40.72 7.26 14.29
C ARG A 33 39.55 7.00 13.34
N HIS A 34 39.83 6.73 12.06
CA HIS A 34 38.81 6.40 11.07
C HIS A 34 38.05 5.12 11.45
N ASN A 35 38.75 4.05 11.85
CA ASN A 35 38.10 2.80 12.26
C ASN A 35 37.17 3.01 13.47
N PHE A 36 37.60 3.79 14.47
CA PHE A 36 36.75 4.12 15.61
C PHE A 36 35.54 4.98 15.22
N LYS A 37 35.72 5.93 14.29
CA LYS A 37 34.61 6.73 13.77
C LYS A 37 33.59 5.87 13.04
N GLU A 38 34.01 4.98 12.16
CA GLU A 38 33.10 4.07 11.45
C GLU A 38 32.37 3.13 12.42
N ALA A 39 33.05 2.59 13.43
CA ALA A 39 32.43 1.78 14.47
C ALA A 39 31.38 2.57 15.28
N LEU A 40 31.70 3.82 15.67
CA LEU A 40 30.75 4.72 16.33
C LEU A 40 29.58 5.11 15.42
N HIS A 41 29.83 5.34 14.13
CA HIS A 41 28.80 5.66 13.15
C HIS A 41 27.87 4.47 12.89
N ALA A 42 28.38 3.24 12.90
CA ALA A 42 27.57 2.04 12.84
C ALA A 42 26.70 1.89 14.10
N ALA A 43 27.29 2.04 15.30
CA ALA A 43 26.58 1.94 16.56
C ALA A 43 25.50 3.03 16.78
N ARG A 44 25.68 4.21 16.18
CA ARG A 44 24.72 5.33 16.25
C ARG A 44 23.58 5.25 15.26
N LYS A 45 23.69 4.41 14.23
CA LYS A 45 22.60 4.24 13.26
C LYS A 45 21.49 3.42 13.91
N TYR A 46 20.28 3.91 13.75
CA TYR A 46 19.11 3.12 14.08
C TYR A 46 19.10 1.87 13.18
N GLU A 47 19.01 0.68 13.76
CA GLU A 47 19.09 -0.60 13.05
C GLU A 47 18.10 -0.70 11.88
N ALA A 48 16.93 -0.06 11.99
CA ALA A 48 15.94 -0.03 10.92
C ALA A 48 16.38 0.77 9.69
N ALA A 49 17.29 1.74 9.87
CA ALA A 49 17.82 2.59 8.80
C ALA A 49 19.12 2.03 8.19
N GLU A 50 19.65 0.91 8.69
CA GLU A 50 20.82 0.27 8.11
C GLU A 50 20.47 -0.50 6.84
N GLU A 51 21.09 -0.10 5.72
CA GLU A 51 21.03 -0.83 4.47
C GLU A 51 22.02 -1.99 4.52
N SER A 52 21.49 -3.22 4.47
CA SER A 52 22.29 -4.43 4.40
C SER A 52 22.13 -5.11 3.03
N ARG A 53 22.94 -6.12 2.75
CA ARG A 53 22.79 -6.91 1.50
C ARG A 53 21.39 -7.53 1.38
N LEU A 54 20.79 -7.91 2.50
CA LEU A 54 19.44 -8.46 2.59
C LEU A 54 18.37 -7.37 2.73
N ARG A 55 18.75 -6.16 3.18
CA ARG A 55 17.83 -5.02 3.39
C ARG A 55 18.21 -3.84 2.48
N LYS A 56 17.73 -3.88 1.23
CA LYS A 56 17.87 -2.76 0.30
C LYS A 56 16.75 -1.74 0.51
N ILE A 57 17.09 -0.55 1.01
CA ILE A 57 16.12 0.55 1.15
C ILE A 57 16.08 1.34 -0.17
N ARG A 58 14.93 1.37 -0.84
CA ARG A 58 14.75 2.26 -2.00
C ARG A 58 14.51 3.67 -1.51
N LYS A 59 15.41 4.58 -1.84
CA LYS A 59 15.25 6.02 -1.60
C LYS A 59 14.48 6.63 -2.77
N SER A 60 13.18 6.86 -2.61
CA SER A 60 12.46 7.76 -3.52
C SER A 60 12.82 9.21 -3.19
N LYS A 61 13.12 10.01 -4.21
CA LYS A 61 13.37 11.45 -4.04
C LYS A 61 12.08 12.28 -4.03
N GLY A 62 10.94 11.67 -4.36
CA GLY A 62 9.62 12.33 -4.37
C GLY A 62 8.81 12.02 -3.12
N SER A 63 7.77 12.81 -2.87
CA SER A 63 6.71 12.43 -1.93
C SER A 63 6.07 11.11 -2.39
N ALA A 64 5.49 10.36 -1.45
CA ALA A 64 4.76 9.13 -1.78
C ALA A 64 3.71 9.39 -2.87
N ASP A 65 3.01 10.52 -2.76
CA ASP A 65 1.97 10.95 -3.69
C ASP A 65 2.51 11.23 -5.09
N SER A 66 3.63 11.97 -5.21
CA SER A 66 4.26 12.26 -6.50
C SER A 66 4.78 11.00 -7.21
N THR A 67 5.18 9.99 -6.43
CA THR A 67 5.63 8.70 -6.95
C THR A 67 4.43 7.87 -7.42
N ALA A 68 3.37 7.82 -6.61
CA ALA A 68 2.14 7.09 -6.91
C ALA A 68 1.44 7.66 -8.15
N LEU A 69 1.21 8.98 -8.20
CA LEU A 69 0.51 9.66 -9.30
C LEU A 69 1.13 9.35 -10.67
N ARG A 70 2.46 9.30 -10.76
CA ARG A 70 3.17 8.96 -12.00
C ARG A 70 2.92 7.51 -12.45
N SER A 71 2.74 6.60 -11.50
CA SER A 71 2.53 5.17 -11.79
C SER A 71 1.06 4.80 -12.02
N VAL A 72 0.10 5.59 -11.54
CA VAL A 72 -1.32 5.23 -11.56
C VAL A 72 -1.84 4.96 -12.97
N GLU A 73 -1.47 5.79 -13.94
CA GLU A 73 -1.90 5.61 -15.34
C GLU A 73 -1.38 4.28 -15.92
N ILE A 74 -0.08 4.03 -15.79
CA ILE A 74 0.56 2.80 -16.27
C ILE A 74 -0.04 1.57 -15.59
N LEU A 75 -0.28 1.64 -14.28
CA LEU A 75 -0.89 0.54 -13.52
C LEU A 75 -2.32 0.25 -14.00
N ARG A 76 -3.12 1.28 -14.31
CA ARG A 76 -4.46 1.09 -14.87
C ARG A 76 -4.43 0.42 -16.24
N HIS A 77 -3.54 0.87 -17.13
CA HIS A 77 -3.38 0.22 -18.44
C HIS A 77 -2.94 -1.23 -18.29
N ARG A 78 -1.98 -1.50 -17.40
CA ARG A 78 -1.51 -2.86 -17.16
C ARG A 78 -2.57 -3.74 -16.53
N ALA A 79 -3.40 -3.20 -15.63
CA ALA A 79 -4.53 -3.93 -15.05
C ALA A 79 -5.57 -4.31 -16.12
N ARG A 80 -5.90 -3.39 -17.05
CA ARG A 80 -6.79 -3.69 -18.18
C ARG A 80 -6.21 -4.75 -19.12
N ASP A 81 -4.94 -4.61 -19.47
CA ASP A 81 -4.22 -5.61 -20.27
C ASP A 81 -4.22 -7.00 -19.60
N LEU A 82 -4.08 -7.05 -18.27
CA LEU A 82 -4.19 -8.31 -17.52
C LEU A 82 -5.61 -8.89 -17.53
N ASP A 83 -6.65 -8.06 -17.38
CA ASP A 83 -8.04 -8.52 -17.40
C ASP A 83 -8.51 -8.96 -18.80
N GLU A 84 -8.04 -8.27 -19.85
CA GLU A 84 -8.40 -8.55 -21.25
C GLU A 84 -7.67 -9.77 -21.83
N ASN A 85 -6.36 -9.90 -21.55
CA ASN A 85 -5.51 -10.89 -22.21
C ASN A 85 -5.22 -12.14 -21.39
N TYR A 86 -5.42 -12.11 -20.06
CA TYR A 86 -5.09 -13.24 -19.18
C TYR A 86 -6.33 -13.77 -18.47
N ASP A 87 -6.65 -15.04 -18.76
CA ASP A 87 -7.77 -15.80 -18.18
C ASP A 87 -7.73 -15.88 -16.64
N ILE A 88 -6.53 -15.96 -16.07
CA ILE A 88 -6.33 -15.98 -14.62
C ILE A 88 -6.69 -14.63 -14.00
N GLY A 89 -6.46 -13.53 -14.73
CA GLY A 89 -6.82 -12.18 -14.31
C GLY A 89 -8.33 -12.05 -14.21
N SER A 90 -9.04 -12.34 -15.31
CA SER A 90 -10.49 -12.28 -15.36
C SER A 90 -11.15 -13.23 -14.35
N GLY A 91 -10.65 -14.47 -14.23
CA GLY A 91 -11.19 -15.47 -13.32
C GLY A 91 -11.03 -15.13 -11.84
N ILE A 92 -9.89 -14.54 -11.43
CA ILE A 92 -9.71 -14.06 -10.06
C ILE A 92 -10.72 -12.95 -9.75
N LEU A 93 -10.92 -12.03 -10.68
CA LEU A 93 -11.82 -10.90 -10.52
C LEU A 93 -13.29 -11.35 -10.45
N ASP A 94 -13.70 -12.33 -11.24
CA ASP A 94 -15.04 -12.91 -11.18
C ASP A 94 -15.30 -13.60 -9.83
N VAL A 95 -14.31 -14.36 -9.33
CA VAL A 95 -14.40 -14.97 -8.00
C VAL A 95 -14.49 -13.87 -6.94
N LEU A 96 -13.66 -12.84 -7.01
CA LEU A 96 -13.67 -11.74 -6.05
C LEU A 96 -15.02 -11.01 -6.04
N GLU A 97 -15.56 -10.68 -7.21
CA GLU A 97 -16.87 -10.05 -7.39
C GLU A 97 -17.99 -10.91 -6.76
N SER A 98 -17.98 -12.22 -7.04
CA SER A 98 -18.97 -13.16 -6.49
C SER A 98 -18.92 -13.28 -4.96
N LYS A 99 -17.74 -13.03 -4.36
CA LYS A 99 -17.52 -13.11 -2.91
C LYS A 99 -17.81 -11.80 -2.20
N ILE A 100 -17.56 -10.67 -2.85
CA ILE A 100 -17.89 -9.34 -2.31
C ILE A 100 -19.39 -9.10 -2.38
N VAL A 101 -20.00 -9.31 -3.54
CA VAL A 101 -21.43 -9.08 -3.75
C VAL A 101 -22.20 -10.38 -3.56
N GLY A 102 -22.58 -10.60 -2.31
CA GLY A 102 -23.46 -11.70 -1.89
C GLY A 102 -24.86 -11.61 -2.50
N SER A 103 -25.70 -12.60 -2.19
CA SER A 103 -27.03 -12.74 -2.79
C SER A 103 -27.98 -11.58 -2.48
N GLU A 104 -27.84 -10.91 -1.32
CA GLU A 104 -28.64 -9.73 -0.99
C GLU A 104 -28.10 -9.01 0.26
N ILE A 105 -28.05 -7.67 0.21
CA ILE A 105 -27.94 -6.84 1.41
C ILE A 105 -29.36 -6.43 1.81
N LEU A 106 -29.87 -7.02 2.90
CA LEU A 106 -31.19 -6.70 3.42
C LEU A 106 -31.13 -5.45 4.29
N ALA A 107 -31.65 -4.33 3.78
CA ALA A 107 -31.85 -3.13 4.57
C ALA A 107 -33.16 -3.25 5.36
N HIS A 108 -33.07 -3.11 6.69
CA HIS A 108 -34.24 -3.10 7.57
C HIS A 108 -34.48 -1.66 8.07
N PRO A 109 -35.59 -1.02 7.70
CA PRO A 109 -35.93 0.30 8.23
C PRO A 109 -36.27 0.19 9.73
N MET A 110 -35.73 1.12 10.52
CA MET A 110 -35.91 1.20 11.98
C MET A 110 -36.50 2.55 12.39
N VAL A 111 -37.58 2.98 11.74
CA VAL A 111 -38.29 4.21 12.08
C VAL A 111 -39.06 4.03 13.39
N MET A 112 -38.94 4.99 14.29
CA MET A 112 -39.64 5.03 15.58
C MET A 112 -40.92 5.87 15.47
N MET A 113 -41.89 5.59 16.34
CA MET A 113 -43.08 6.42 16.53
C MET A 113 -42.71 7.76 17.20
N GLU A 114 -43.62 8.72 17.15
CA GLU A 114 -43.47 9.98 17.88
C GLU A 114 -43.25 9.71 19.38
N GLY A 115 -42.21 10.32 19.95
CA GLY A 115 -41.76 10.03 21.33
C GLY A 115 -40.67 8.96 21.45
N GLY A 116 -40.32 8.23 20.38
CA GLY A 116 -39.08 7.43 20.30
C GLY A 116 -39.06 6.13 21.13
N ILE A 117 -40.17 5.75 21.75
CA ILE A 117 -40.24 4.58 22.64
C ILE A 117 -40.63 3.32 21.86
N GLU A 118 -41.52 3.45 20.87
CA GLU A 118 -42.04 2.32 20.11
C GLU A 118 -41.58 2.34 18.65
N LEU A 119 -41.35 1.15 18.09
CA LEU A 119 -41.03 1.00 16.67
C LEU A 119 -42.29 1.18 15.83
N ALA A 120 -42.22 1.99 14.77
CA ALA A 120 -43.32 2.16 13.83
C ALA A 120 -43.47 0.93 12.91
N VAL A 121 -43.96 -0.19 13.44
CA VAL A 121 -43.94 -1.51 12.76
C VAL A 121 -44.65 -1.48 11.40
N ALA A 122 -45.82 -0.86 11.32
CA ALA A 122 -46.59 -0.76 10.08
C ALA A 122 -45.82 0.02 9.00
N LEU A 123 -45.24 1.16 9.38
CA LEU A 123 -44.44 2.00 8.49
C LEU A 123 -43.17 1.29 8.04
N ASN A 124 -42.43 0.68 8.96
CA ASN A 124 -41.21 -0.05 8.64
C ASN A 124 -41.48 -1.24 7.71
N ARG A 125 -42.59 -1.96 7.91
CA ARG A 125 -43.00 -3.02 6.99
C ARG A 125 -43.30 -2.48 5.60
N HIS A 126 -43.97 -1.34 5.51
CA HIS A 126 -44.26 -0.69 4.23
C HIS A 126 -42.98 -0.22 3.51
N LEU A 127 -42.08 0.47 4.23
CA LEU A 127 -40.78 0.91 3.70
C LEU A 127 -39.92 -0.27 3.24
N ALA A 128 -39.91 -1.38 3.99
CA ALA A 128 -39.19 -2.58 3.59
C ALA A 128 -39.76 -3.18 2.28
N GLY A 129 -41.08 -3.09 2.07
CA GLY A 129 -41.73 -3.50 0.83
C GLY A 129 -41.28 -2.63 -0.36
N LEU A 130 -41.35 -1.30 -0.20
CA LEU A 130 -40.91 -0.35 -1.22
C LEU A 130 -39.42 -0.51 -1.57
N TYR A 131 -38.58 -0.75 -0.56
CA TYR A 131 -37.16 -1.00 -0.78
C TYR A 131 -36.92 -2.26 -1.61
N ARG A 132 -37.64 -3.36 -1.33
CA ARG A 132 -37.52 -4.58 -2.14
C ARG A 132 -37.98 -4.36 -3.57
N GLU A 133 -39.07 -3.63 -3.77
CA GLU A 133 -39.56 -3.28 -5.11
C GLU A 133 -38.53 -2.46 -5.88
N TRP A 134 -37.98 -1.41 -5.26
CA TRP A 134 -36.90 -0.63 -5.84
C TRP A 134 -35.64 -1.47 -6.14
N ALA A 135 -35.26 -2.36 -5.21
CA ALA A 135 -34.09 -3.22 -5.35
C ALA A 135 -34.19 -4.21 -6.53
N MET A 136 -35.39 -4.48 -7.05
CA MET A 136 -35.54 -5.27 -8.27
C MET A 136 -34.98 -4.54 -9.50
N ARG A 137 -35.05 -3.21 -9.55
CA ARG A 137 -34.70 -2.38 -10.71
C ARG A 137 -34.20 -0.98 -10.31
N PRO A 138 -33.08 -0.85 -9.56
CA PRO A 138 -32.68 0.42 -8.95
C PRO A 138 -31.99 1.39 -9.92
N GLU A 139 -31.43 0.89 -11.02
CA GLU A 139 -30.68 1.72 -11.98
C GLU A 139 -31.58 2.36 -13.04
N THR A 140 -31.09 3.45 -13.64
CA THR A 140 -31.87 4.34 -14.52
C THR A 140 -32.53 3.61 -15.69
N THR A 141 -31.90 2.57 -16.23
CA THR A 141 -32.44 1.79 -17.35
C THR A 141 -33.39 0.66 -16.90
N ARG A 142 -33.45 0.37 -15.60
CA ARG A 142 -34.31 -0.66 -14.98
C ARG A 142 -34.12 -2.07 -15.57
N GLN A 143 -32.93 -2.42 -16.03
CA GLN A 143 -32.57 -3.73 -16.59
C GLN A 143 -31.92 -4.65 -15.55
N HIS A 144 -31.26 -4.10 -14.54
CA HIS A 144 -30.53 -4.86 -13.55
C HIS A 144 -31.17 -4.81 -12.17
N SER A 145 -31.10 -5.91 -11.42
CA SER A 145 -31.40 -5.93 -9.99
C SER A 145 -30.29 -5.26 -9.19
N LEU A 146 -30.53 -4.96 -7.92
CA LEU A 146 -29.56 -4.33 -7.04
C LEU A 146 -28.25 -5.12 -6.96
N GLY A 147 -28.30 -6.44 -6.79
CA GLY A 147 -27.10 -7.27 -6.77
C GLY A 147 -26.32 -7.22 -8.09
N LYS A 148 -27.00 -7.25 -9.24
CA LYS A 148 -26.34 -7.09 -10.55
C LYS A 148 -25.73 -5.70 -10.74
N THR A 149 -26.42 -4.67 -10.25
CA THR A 149 -25.93 -3.29 -10.30
C THR A 149 -24.68 -3.12 -9.44
N GLN A 150 -24.68 -3.67 -8.22
CA GLN A 150 -23.53 -3.68 -7.32
C GLN A 150 -22.32 -4.40 -7.92
N ARG A 151 -22.57 -5.53 -8.59
CA ARG A 151 -21.56 -6.29 -9.34
C ARG A 151 -20.95 -5.47 -10.48
N LEU A 152 -21.80 -4.84 -11.29
CA LEU A 152 -21.38 -3.96 -12.38
C LEU A 152 -20.47 -2.82 -11.87
N VAL A 153 -20.88 -2.16 -10.79
CA VAL A 153 -20.08 -1.09 -10.14
C VAL A 153 -18.79 -1.65 -9.55
N GLY A 154 -18.82 -2.84 -8.95
CA GLY A 154 -17.64 -3.50 -8.40
C GLY A 154 -16.59 -3.82 -9.46
N ARG A 155 -17.02 -4.08 -10.71
CA ARG A 155 -16.13 -4.38 -11.85
C ARG A 155 -15.64 -3.13 -12.59
N SER A 156 -16.27 -1.97 -12.39
CA SER A 156 -15.81 -0.70 -12.97
C SER A 156 -14.73 -0.04 -12.10
N TRP A 157 -13.47 -0.45 -12.28
CA TRP A 157 -12.27 0.18 -11.68
C TRP A 157 -11.40 0.97 -12.67
#